data_AF-A0A5A5TBC0-F1
#
_entry.id   AF-A0A5A5TBC0-F1
#
_cell.length_a   1.000
_cell.length_b   1.000
_cell.length_c   1.000
_cell.angle_alpha   90.00
_cell.angle_beta   90.00
_cell.angle_gamma   90.00
#
_symmetry.space_group_name_H-M   'P 1'
#
loop_
_entity.id
_entity.type
_entity.pdbx_description
1 polymer ?
#
loop_
_entity_poly.entity_id
_entity_poly.type
_entity_poly.pdbx_seq_one_letter_code
_entity_poly.pdbx_strand_id
1 'polypeptide(L)'
;MMAHRQTESLRRDAQQKRARILAVAIEAFTESSTASLNSIAKKAGVGIGTLYRNFPTREVLVLEVYRHEVQQLVDAAPGLLATMPPLDALRAWLDSAAHYGMTKAGLADAFSTVTTSHEGLAAETYELVLGALSLLLHANEQVGTIRAGLDPADVLTLMSFLWRIEPIGDWRSRSDRLLDLFMDGLRTGAPRPTTSVDC
;
A
#
# COMPACT_ATOMS: atom_id res chain seq x y z
N MET A 1 33.74 -20.13 -5.55
CA MET A 1 32.87 -18.97 -5.92
C MET A 1 31.60 -19.34 -6.71
N MET A 2 31.54 -20.44 -7.48
CA MET A 2 30.35 -20.78 -8.29
C MET A 2 29.13 -21.30 -7.48
N ALA A 3 29.34 -22.04 -6.39
CA ALA A 3 28.25 -22.56 -5.56
C ALA A 3 27.44 -21.45 -4.85
N HIS A 4 28.10 -20.38 -4.41
CA HIS A 4 27.42 -19.24 -3.74
C HIS A 4 26.51 -18.47 -4.71
N ARG A 5 26.97 -18.23 -5.96
CA ARG A 5 26.16 -17.57 -7.00
C ARG A 5 24.95 -18.42 -7.44
N GLN A 6 25.08 -19.75 -7.47
CA GLN A 6 23.95 -20.63 -7.80
C GLN A 6 22.88 -20.64 -6.70
N THR A 7 23.27 -20.63 -5.43
CA THR A 7 22.33 -20.52 -4.31
C THR A 7 21.65 -19.14 -4.27
N GLU A 8 22.37 -18.06 -4.57
CA GLU A 8 21.80 -16.71 -4.69
C GLU A 8 20.79 -16.59 -5.84
N SER A 9 21.09 -17.19 -7.00
CA SER A 9 20.17 -17.23 -8.15
C SER A 9 18.88 -17.96 -7.82
N LEU A 10 18.97 -19.14 -7.20
CA LEU A 10 17.79 -19.92 -6.80
C LEU A 10 16.93 -19.19 -5.75
N ARG A 11 17.56 -18.47 -4.82
CA ARG A 11 16.85 -17.66 -3.82
C ARG A 11 16.11 -16.49 -4.47
N ARG A 12 16.74 -15.79 -5.43
CA ARG A 12 16.09 -14.72 -6.21
C ARG A 12 14.92 -15.25 -7.02
N ASP A 13 15.07 -16.37 -7.71
CA ASP A 13 13.99 -16.97 -8.49
C ASP A 13 12.80 -17.37 -7.61
N ALA A 14 13.06 -17.90 -6.42
CA ALA A 14 12.01 -18.24 -5.45
C ALA A 14 11.28 -16.98 -4.95
N GLN A 15 12.02 -15.90 -4.66
CA GLN A 15 11.45 -14.61 -4.26
C GLN A 15 10.60 -13.98 -5.37
N GLN A 16 11.08 -14.00 -6.61
CA GLN A 16 10.35 -13.45 -7.76
C GLN A 16 9.07 -14.24 -8.04
N LYS A 17 9.12 -15.58 -7.92
CA LYS A 17 7.93 -16.43 -8.01
C LYS A 17 6.93 -16.10 -6.90
N ARG A 18 7.41 -15.90 -5.66
CA ARG A 18 6.55 -15.51 -4.53
C ARG A 18 5.88 -14.17 -4.78
N ALA A 19 6.64 -13.15 -5.18
CA ALA A 19 6.10 -11.82 -5.50
C ALA A 19 5.06 -11.89 -6.63
N ARG A 20 5.29 -12.70 -7.67
CA ARG A 20 4.31 -12.92 -8.74
C ARG A 20 3.02 -13.56 -8.25
N ILE A 21 3.11 -14.57 -7.36
CA ILE A 21 1.91 -15.20 -6.77
C ILE A 21 1.13 -14.16 -5.96
N LEU A 22 1.82 -13.33 -5.17
CA LEU A 22 1.18 -12.29 -4.36
C LEU A 22 0.48 -11.24 -5.22
N ALA A 23 1.14 -10.71 -6.25
CA ALA A 23 0.55 -9.76 -7.19
C ALA A 23 -0.73 -10.31 -7.85
N VAL A 24 -0.68 -11.56 -8.34
CA VAL A 24 -1.87 -12.21 -8.92
C VAL A 24 -2.96 -12.47 -7.89
N ALA A 25 -2.60 -12.78 -6.65
CA ALA A 25 -3.56 -12.98 -5.58
C ALA A 25 -4.25 -11.65 -5.20
N ILE A 26 -3.51 -10.53 -5.15
CA ILE A 26 -4.05 -9.18 -4.94
C ILE A 26 -5.13 -8.86 -5.97
N GLU A 27 -4.80 -9.01 -7.26
CA GLU A 27 -5.76 -8.79 -8.35
C GLU A 27 -6.99 -9.70 -8.21
N ALA A 28 -6.76 -11.00 -8.01
CA ALA A 28 -7.84 -11.97 -7.93
C ALA A 28 -8.78 -11.73 -6.74
N PHE A 29 -8.25 -11.34 -5.58
CA PHE A 29 -9.06 -11.04 -4.39
C PHE A 29 -9.77 -9.68 -4.47
N THR A 30 -9.18 -8.72 -5.17
CA THR A 30 -9.82 -7.43 -5.46
C THR A 30 -11.01 -7.62 -6.41
N GLU A 31 -10.89 -8.50 -7.41
CA GLU A 31 -11.98 -8.86 -8.32
C GLU A 31 -13.06 -9.73 -7.63
N SER A 32 -12.63 -10.67 -6.78
CA SER A 32 -13.54 -11.60 -6.10
C SER A 32 -12.94 -12.12 -4.81
N SER A 33 -13.58 -11.79 -3.69
CA SER A 33 -13.24 -12.26 -2.35
C SER A 33 -13.24 -13.79 -2.20
N THR A 34 -13.82 -14.52 -3.16
CA THR A 34 -13.95 -16.00 -3.18
C THR A 34 -12.99 -16.69 -4.16
N ALA A 35 -12.10 -15.94 -4.84
CA ALA A 35 -11.18 -16.49 -5.84
C ALA A 35 -10.39 -17.70 -5.33
N SER A 36 -10.37 -18.80 -6.08
CA SER A 36 -9.75 -20.06 -5.63
C SER A 36 -8.22 -20.05 -5.71
N LEU A 37 -7.56 -20.80 -4.83
CA LEU A 37 -6.10 -21.01 -4.89
C LEU A 37 -5.67 -21.64 -6.23
N ASN A 38 -6.51 -22.51 -6.81
CA ASN A 38 -6.31 -23.10 -8.13
C ASN A 38 -6.30 -22.05 -9.25
N SER A 39 -7.27 -21.13 -9.25
CA SER A 39 -7.31 -20.04 -10.24
C SER A 39 -6.12 -19.10 -10.09
N ILE A 40 -5.70 -18.81 -8.85
CA ILE A 40 -4.52 -17.97 -8.57
C ILE A 40 -3.24 -18.66 -9.07
N ALA A 41 -3.05 -19.95 -8.77
CA ALA A 41 -1.90 -20.72 -9.25
C ALA A 41 -1.80 -20.70 -10.78
N LYS A 42 -2.94 -20.91 -11.46
CA LYS A 42 -3.04 -20.88 -12.92
C LYS A 42 -2.69 -19.49 -13.48
N LYS A 43 -3.28 -18.42 -12.95
CA LYS A 43 -2.99 -17.03 -13.37
C LYS A 43 -1.51 -16.67 -13.11
N ALA A 44 -0.92 -17.12 -12.00
CA ALA A 44 0.48 -16.88 -11.66
C ALA A 44 1.49 -17.76 -12.44
N GLY A 45 1.01 -18.71 -13.24
CA GLY A 45 1.86 -19.63 -14.00
C GLY A 45 2.66 -20.60 -13.11
N VAL A 46 2.13 -20.96 -11.93
CA VAL A 46 2.77 -21.88 -11.00
C VAL A 46 1.95 -23.15 -10.80
N GLY A 47 2.62 -24.28 -10.59
CA GLY A 47 1.95 -25.52 -10.24
C GLY A 47 1.25 -25.41 -8.88
N ILE A 48 0.06 -26.03 -8.75
CA ILE A 48 -0.74 -25.95 -7.52
C ILE A 48 0.01 -26.47 -6.29
N GLY A 49 0.82 -27.54 -6.43
CA GLY A 49 1.67 -28.04 -5.35
C GLY A 49 2.74 -27.04 -4.92
N THR A 50 3.24 -26.19 -5.82
CA THR A 50 4.15 -25.10 -5.46
C THR A 50 3.42 -24.01 -4.69
N LEU A 51 2.19 -23.69 -5.08
CA LEU A 51 1.38 -22.72 -4.34
C LEU A 51 1.10 -23.23 -2.91
N TYR A 52 0.59 -24.45 -2.75
CA TYR A 52 0.33 -25.03 -1.42
C TYR A 52 1.58 -25.18 -0.55
N ARG A 53 2.76 -25.45 -1.13
CA ARG A 53 4.03 -25.46 -0.38
C ARG A 53 4.40 -24.09 0.19
N ASN A 54 4.05 -23.01 -0.51
CA ASN A 54 4.35 -21.64 -0.08
C ASN A 54 3.22 -21.03 0.76
N PHE A 55 1.99 -21.46 0.52
CA PHE A 55 0.75 -20.96 1.12
C PHE A 55 -0.19 -22.15 1.38
N PRO A 56 -0.01 -22.86 2.52
CA PRO A 56 -0.74 -24.09 2.79
C PRO A 56 -2.25 -23.92 2.88
N THR A 57 -2.71 -22.73 3.29
CA THR A 57 -4.13 -22.41 3.41
C THR A 57 -4.45 -21.06 2.76
N ARG A 58 -5.75 -20.79 2.55
CA ARG A 58 -6.22 -19.50 2.03
C ARG A 58 -5.85 -18.36 2.98
N GLU A 59 -6.01 -18.58 4.27
CA GLU A 59 -5.73 -17.61 5.34
C GLU A 59 -4.25 -17.22 5.32
N VAL A 60 -3.34 -18.18 5.12
CA VAL A 60 -1.91 -17.90 4.97
C VAL A 60 -1.64 -17.05 3.73
N LEU A 61 -2.28 -17.34 2.59
CA LEU A 61 -2.12 -16.51 1.39
C LEU A 61 -2.66 -15.09 1.62
N VAL A 62 -3.82 -14.95 2.25
CA VAL A 62 -4.45 -13.65 2.53
C VAL A 62 -3.57 -12.81 3.47
N LEU A 63 -3.02 -13.43 4.53
CA LEU A 63 -2.10 -12.75 5.44
C LEU A 63 -0.83 -12.27 4.73
N GLU A 64 -0.27 -13.09 3.85
CA GLU A 64 0.93 -12.73 3.10
C GLU A 64 0.65 -11.67 2.03
N VAL A 65 -0.52 -11.70 1.37
CA VAL A 65 -0.99 -10.63 0.49
C VAL A 65 -1.09 -9.32 1.27
N TYR A 66 -1.74 -9.35 2.43
CA TYR A 66 -1.88 -8.18 3.29
C TYR A 66 -0.53 -7.58 3.70
N ARG A 67 0.39 -8.42 4.22
CA ARG A 67 1.75 -7.99 4.58
C ARG A 67 2.51 -7.41 3.39
N HIS A 68 2.35 -8.02 2.21
CA HIS A 68 3.00 -7.56 1.00
C HIS A 68 2.52 -6.18 0.57
N GLU A 69 1.21 -5.96 0.56
CA GLU A 69 0.62 -4.66 0.21
C GLU A 69 1.06 -3.55 1.19
N VAL A 70 1.03 -3.84 2.49
CA VAL A 70 1.53 -2.91 3.52
C VAL A 70 3.00 -2.56 3.27
N GLN A 71 3.83 -3.57 3.01
CA GLN A 71 5.26 -3.33 2.75
C GLN A 71 5.46 -2.51 1.49
N GLN A 72 4.71 -2.78 0.40
CA GLN A 72 4.77 -1.95 -0.80
C GLN A 72 4.40 -0.49 -0.52
N LEU A 73 3.36 -0.25 0.27
CA LEU A 73 2.95 1.11 0.65
C LEU A 73 4.05 1.80 1.48
N VAL A 74 4.66 1.08 2.43
CA VAL A 74 5.74 1.61 3.28
C VAL A 74 6.99 1.94 2.46
N ASP A 75 7.41 1.01 1.59
CA ASP A 75 8.61 1.15 0.76
C ASP A 75 8.44 2.19 -0.35
N ALA A 76 7.20 2.47 -0.77
CA ALA A 76 6.91 3.47 -1.78
C ALA A 76 7.30 4.88 -1.32
N ALA A 77 7.08 5.24 -0.05
CA ALA A 77 7.33 6.60 0.46
C ALA A 77 8.77 7.12 0.18
N PRO A 78 9.84 6.43 0.60
CA PRO A 78 11.21 6.89 0.30
C PRO A 78 11.54 6.86 -1.20
N GLY A 79 11.02 5.87 -1.95
CA GLY A 79 11.26 5.77 -3.40
C GLY A 79 10.60 6.92 -4.19
N LEU A 80 9.38 7.30 -3.81
CA LEU A 80 8.67 8.43 -4.38
C LEU A 80 9.41 9.74 -4.07
N LEU A 81 9.78 9.98 -2.80
CA LEU A 81 10.55 11.17 -2.41
C LEU A 81 11.91 11.28 -3.13
N ALA A 82 12.52 10.17 -3.50
CA ALA A 82 13.77 10.17 -4.26
C ALA A 82 13.61 10.55 -5.74
N THR A 83 12.39 10.49 -6.29
CA THR A 83 12.13 10.60 -7.74
C THR A 83 11.19 11.74 -8.14
N MET A 84 10.46 12.33 -7.18
CA MET A 84 9.53 13.42 -7.47
C MET A 84 9.47 14.47 -6.34
N PRO A 85 8.94 15.67 -6.61
CA PRO A 85 8.71 16.68 -5.59
C PRO A 85 7.85 16.16 -4.44
N PRO A 86 8.04 16.63 -3.19
CA PRO A 86 7.34 16.09 -2.01
C PRO A 86 5.81 16.05 -2.13
N LEU A 87 5.21 17.06 -2.76
CA LEU A 87 3.75 17.13 -2.92
C LEU A 87 3.23 16.06 -3.88
N ASP A 88 3.94 15.84 -4.99
CA ASP A 88 3.63 14.81 -5.97
C ASP A 88 3.87 13.41 -5.37
N ALA A 89 4.92 13.25 -4.56
CA ALA A 89 5.23 12.02 -3.83
C ALA A 89 4.10 11.66 -2.85
N LEU A 90 3.60 12.64 -2.10
CA LEU A 90 2.47 12.44 -1.21
C LEU A 90 1.21 12.06 -1.99
N ARG A 91 0.89 12.74 -3.11
CA ARG A 91 -0.27 12.40 -3.94
C ARG A 91 -0.19 10.96 -4.46
N ALA A 92 0.95 10.56 -5.03
CA ALA A 92 1.18 9.22 -5.58
C ALA A 92 1.14 8.13 -4.49
N TRP A 93 1.66 8.44 -3.29
CA TRP A 93 1.56 7.53 -2.16
C TRP A 93 0.12 7.36 -1.69
N LEU A 94 -0.68 8.44 -1.66
CA LEU A 94 -2.10 8.37 -1.33
C LEU A 94 -2.92 7.58 -2.36
N ASP A 95 -2.58 7.67 -3.66
CA ASP A 95 -3.18 6.82 -4.69
C ASP A 95 -2.89 5.34 -4.44
N SER A 96 -1.66 5.03 -4.02
CA SER A 96 -1.27 3.67 -3.63
C SER A 96 -2.04 3.21 -2.38
N ALA A 97 -2.22 4.08 -1.39
CA ALA A 97 -3.01 3.79 -0.19
C ALA A 97 -4.49 3.55 -0.52
N ALA A 98 -5.05 4.31 -1.47
CA ALA A 98 -6.41 4.11 -1.96
C ALA A 98 -6.56 2.74 -2.65
N HIS A 99 -5.60 2.35 -3.49
CA HIS A 99 -5.59 1.02 -4.12
C HIS A 99 -5.54 -0.10 -3.08
N TYR A 100 -4.66 0.01 -2.09
CA TYR A 100 -4.58 -0.92 -0.97
C TYR A 100 -5.91 -1.03 -0.20
N GLY A 101 -6.62 0.08 0.00
CA GLY A 101 -7.95 0.09 0.59
C GLY A 101 -8.98 -0.76 -0.14
N MET A 102 -8.91 -0.76 -1.47
CA MET A 102 -9.78 -1.59 -2.31
C MET A 102 -9.46 -3.07 -2.18
N THR A 103 -8.17 -3.43 -2.19
CA THR A 103 -7.72 -4.81 -1.96
C THR A 103 -8.18 -5.30 -0.59
N LYS A 104 -8.03 -4.48 0.46
CA LYS A 104 -8.45 -4.82 1.82
C LYS A 104 -9.97 -4.99 1.93
N ALA A 105 -10.77 -4.15 1.27
CA ALA A 105 -12.22 -4.29 1.23
C ALA A 105 -12.65 -5.60 0.55
N GLY A 106 -12.02 -5.97 -0.57
CA GLY A 106 -12.22 -7.27 -1.24
C GLY A 106 -11.78 -8.46 -0.39
N LEU A 107 -10.89 -8.25 0.57
CA LEU A 107 -10.40 -9.26 1.49
C LEU A 107 -11.16 -9.30 2.83
N ALA A 108 -12.10 -8.39 3.10
CA ALA A 108 -12.64 -8.16 4.45
C ALA A 108 -13.13 -9.43 5.17
N ASP A 109 -13.85 -10.31 4.48
CA ASP A 109 -14.34 -11.58 5.04
C ASP A 109 -13.19 -12.52 5.44
N ALA A 110 -12.22 -12.72 4.55
CA ALA A 110 -11.06 -13.55 4.82
C ALA A 110 -10.11 -12.92 5.85
N PHE A 111 -10.04 -11.58 5.85
CA PHE A 111 -9.20 -10.80 6.73
C PHE A 111 -9.72 -10.79 8.16
N SER A 112 -11.04 -10.72 8.38
CA SER A 112 -11.66 -10.78 9.71
C SER A 112 -11.30 -12.06 10.50
N THR A 113 -11.22 -13.18 9.79
CA THR A 113 -10.81 -14.48 10.34
C THR A 113 -9.33 -14.47 10.73
N VAL A 114 -8.49 -13.85 9.89
CA VAL A 114 -7.04 -13.73 10.10
C VAL A 114 -6.69 -12.79 11.26
N THR A 115 -7.33 -11.62 11.36
CA THR A 115 -7.09 -10.63 12.43
C THR A 115 -7.51 -11.13 13.80
N THR A 116 -8.56 -11.94 13.87
CA THR A 116 -8.99 -12.59 15.13
C THR A 116 -7.95 -13.61 15.61
N SER A 117 -7.20 -14.21 14.67
CA SER A 117 -6.19 -15.23 14.96
C SER A 117 -4.78 -14.66 15.20
N HIS A 118 -4.54 -13.40 14.85
CA HIS A 118 -3.23 -12.74 14.95
C HIS A 118 -3.35 -11.44 15.73
N GLU A 119 -3.26 -11.54 17.05
CA GLU A 119 -3.21 -10.38 17.94
C GLU A 119 -2.04 -9.46 17.54
N GLY A 120 -2.32 -8.16 17.41
CA GLY A 120 -1.29 -7.14 17.15
C GLY A 120 -1.00 -6.82 15.68
N LEU A 121 -1.41 -7.65 14.70
CA LEU A 121 -1.14 -7.41 13.27
C LEU A 121 -1.65 -6.04 12.79
N ALA A 122 -2.84 -5.65 13.24
CA ALA A 122 -3.43 -4.36 12.90
C ALA A 122 -2.63 -3.18 13.46
N ALA A 123 -2.13 -3.30 14.70
CA ALA A 123 -1.33 -2.28 15.35
C ALA A 123 0.06 -2.15 14.70
N GLU A 124 0.72 -3.28 14.43
CA GLU A 124 2.02 -3.31 13.73
C GLU A 124 1.91 -2.64 12.35
N THR A 125 0.88 -2.99 11.58
CA THR A 125 0.64 -2.38 10.26
C THR A 125 0.38 -0.88 10.37
N TYR A 126 -0.40 -0.48 11.37
CA TYR A 126 -0.75 0.92 11.58
C TYR A 126 0.51 1.76 11.82
N GLU A 127 1.41 1.31 12.70
CA GLU A 127 2.68 2.01 12.98
C GLU A 127 3.58 2.12 11.75
N LEU A 128 3.66 1.07 10.93
CA LEU A 128 4.46 1.10 9.70
C LEU A 128 3.93 2.12 8.69
N VAL A 129 2.62 2.12 8.45
CA VAL A 129 1.97 3.06 7.52
C VAL A 129 2.05 4.48 8.05
N LEU A 130 1.89 4.67 9.37
CA LEU A 130 2.05 5.96 10.04
C LEU A 130 3.47 6.52 9.85
N GLY A 131 4.50 5.68 9.99
CA GLY A 131 5.88 6.06 9.74
C GLY A 131 6.13 6.52 8.30
N ALA A 132 5.59 5.79 7.30
CA ALA A 132 5.70 6.17 5.89
C ALA A 132 5.01 7.52 5.59
N LEU A 133 3.80 7.73 6.13
CA LEU A 133 3.09 9.00 6.01
C LEU A 133 3.86 10.15 6.67
N SER A 134 4.41 9.91 7.86
CA SER A 134 5.21 10.90 8.60
C SER A 134 6.40 11.40 7.77
N LEU A 135 7.11 10.50 7.08
CA LEU A 135 8.21 10.87 6.18
C LEU A 135 7.75 11.81 5.06
N LEU A 136 6.62 11.52 4.43
CA LEU A 136 6.07 12.34 3.34
C LEU A 136 5.60 13.71 3.85
N LEU A 137 4.90 13.76 4.98
CA LEU A 137 4.44 15.00 5.60
C LEU A 137 5.62 15.89 5.99
N HIS A 138 6.65 15.32 6.62
CA HIS A 138 7.85 16.04 7.01
C HIS A 138 8.57 16.64 5.79
N ALA A 139 8.74 15.86 4.71
CA ALA A 139 9.36 16.36 3.49
C ALA A 139 8.60 17.54 2.88
N ASN A 140 7.26 17.50 2.89
CA ASN A 140 6.41 18.60 2.41
C ASN A 140 6.48 19.83 3.33
N GLU A 141 6.53 19.66 4.65
CA GLU A 141 6.68 20.75 5.61
C GLU A 141 8.00 21.49 5.41
N GLN A 142 9.11 20.77 5.19
CA GLN A 142 10.44 21.36 4.97
C GLN A 142 10.50 22.26 3.73
N VAL A 143 9.75 21.92 2.68
CA VAL A 143 9.67 22.72 1.45
C VAL A 143 8.48 23.69 1.44
N GLY A 144 7.66 23.69 2.50
CA GLY A 144 6.50 24.57 2.65
C GLY A 144 5.37 24.29 1.65
N THR A 145 5.22 23.07 1.14
CA THR A 145 4.14 22.71 0.19
C THR A 145 2.83 22.38 0.88
N ILE A 146 2.85 22.07 2.17
CA ILE A 146 1.67 21.84 3.02
C ILE A 146 1.75 22.70 4.29
N ARG A 147 0.64 22.77 5.01
CA ARG A 147 0.60 23.42 6.33
C ARG A 147 1.50 22.70 7.33
N ALA A 148 2.19 23.47 8.16
CA ALA A 148 3.05 22.97 9.23
C ALA A 148 2.25 22.37 10.40
N GLY A 149 2.92 21.52 11.19
CA GLY A 149 2.38 20.98 12.44
C GLY A 149 1.22 20.00 12.28
N LEU A 150 1.18 19.25 11.18
CA LEU A 150 0.22 18.16 10.99
C LEU A 150 0.67 16.93 11.80
N ASP A 151 -0.23 16.39 12.62
CA ASP A 151 -0.03 15.09 13.25
C ASP A 151 -0.28 13.97 12.23
N PRO A 152 0.69 13.10 11.92
CA PRO A 152 0.49 11.97 11.01
C PRO A 152 -0.68 11.07 11.40
N ALA A 153 -0.98 10.91 12.70
CA ALA A 153 -2.08 10.07 13.18
C ALA A 153 -3.45 10.68 12.84
N ASP A 154 -3.58 12.00 12.95
CA ASP A 154 -4.78 12.72 12.54
C ASP A 154 -4.96 12.66 11.03
N VAL A 155 -3.88 12.83 10.27
CA VAL A 155 -3.90 12.74 8.80
C VAL A 155 -4.31 11.33 8.35
N LEU A 156 -3.77 10.28 8.98
CA LEU A 156 -4.15 8.90 8.69
C LEU A 156 -5.61 8.61 9.08
N THR A 157 -6.10 9.21 10.17
CA THR A 157 -7.51 9.14 10.57
C THR A 157 -8.42 9.83 9.55
N LEU A 158 -8.03 11.00 9.04
CA LEU A 158 -8.76 11.70 7.99
C LEU A 158 -8.82 10.90 6.70
N MET A 159 -7.74 10.17 6.35
CA MET A 159 -7.72 9.25 5.20
C MET A 159 -8.72 8.09 5.32
N SER A 160 -9.40 7.93 6.47
CA SER A 160 -10.35 6.84 6.67
C SER A 160 -11.49 6.79 5.65
N PHE A 161 -11.77 7.90 4.95
CA PHE A 161 -12.74 7.91 3.85
C PHE A 161 -12.38 6.93 2.73
N LEU A 162 -11.10 6.64 2.49
CA LEU A 162 -10.65 5.71 1.45
C LEU A 162 -11.21 4.30 1.68
N TRP A 163 -11.31 3.88 2.94
CA TRP A 163 -11.87 2.56 3.30
C TRP A 163 -13.39 2.50 3.24
N ARG A 164 -14.06 3.66 3.03
CA ARG A 164 -15.52 3.77 2.94
C ARG A 164 -16.02 3.85 1.50
N ILE A 165 -15.11 3.90 0.51
CA ILE A 165 -15.48 3.90 -0.90
C ILE A 165 -15.84 2.46 -1.28
N GLU A 166 -17.07 2.25 -1.73
CA GLU A 166 -17.50 0.94 -2.19
C GLU A 166 -16.78 0.55 -3.49
N PRO A 167 -16.40 -0.73 -3.67
CA PRO A 167 -15.75 -1.20 -4.89
C PRO A 167 -16.59 -1.14 -6.16
N ILE A 168 -17.86 -0.77 -6.05
CA ILE A 168 -18.86 -0.88 -7.10
C ILE A 168 -18.95 0.44 -7.87
N GLY A 169 -18.91 0.36 -9.20
CA GLY A 169 -19.00 1.52 -10.08
C GLY A 169 -17.67 2.26 -10.25
N ASP A 170 -17.74 3.56 -10.55
CA ASP A 170 -16.57 4.40 -10.82
C ASP A 170 -15.89 4.88 -9.53
N TRP A 171 -15.38 3.91 -8.76
CA TRP A 171 -14.68 4.17 -7.50
C TRP A 171 -13.41 4.99 -7.72
N ARG A 172 -12.70 4.79 -8.84
CA ARG A 172 -11.45 5.49 -9.16
C ARG A 172 -11.66 6.99 -9.24
N SER A 173 -12.59 7.45 -10.08
CA SER A 173 -12.87 8.88 -10.19
C SER A 173 -13.39 9.47 -8.88
N ARG A 174 -14.09 8.68 -8.05
CA ARG A 174 -14.52 9.13 -6.71
C ARG A 174 -13.34 9.28 -5.77
N SER A 175 -12.42 8.32 -5.73
CA SER A 175 -11.18 8.38 -4.94
C SER A 175 -10.35 9.58 -5.35
N ASP A 176 -10.16 9.81 -6.65
CA ASP A 176 -9.38 10.93 -7.17
C ASP A 176 -9.94 12.27 -6.69
N ARG A 177 -11.25 12.52 -6.85
CA ARG A 177 -11.87 13.76 -6.38
C ARG A 177 -11.75 13.98 -4.87
N LEU A 178 -11.85 12.92 -4.07
CA LEU A 178 -11.74 13.02 -2.61
C LEU A 178 -10.29 13.25 -2.17
N LEU A 179 -9.34 12.63 -2.86
CA LEU A 179 -7.92 12.84 -2.63
C LEU A 179 -7.49 14.25 -3.05
N ASP A 180 -8.00 14.77 -4.15
CA ASP A 180 -7.74 16.16 -4.56
C ASP A 180 -8.23 17.16 -3.50
N LEU A 181 -9.46 16.96 -2.99
CA LEU A 181 -10.00 17.76 -1.90
C LEU A 181 -9.16 17.66 -0.62
N PHE A 182 -8.70 16.45 -0.30
CA PHE A 182 -7.83 16.20 0.84
C PHE A 182 -6.49 16.93 0.69
N MET A 183 -5.87 16.85 -0.48
CA MET A 183 -4.61 17.54 -0.79
C MET A 183 -4.75 19.05 -0.70
N ASP A 184 -5.84 19.61 -1.22
CA ASP A 184 -6.13 21.05 -1.10
C ASP A 184 -6.30 21.47 0.36
N GLY A 185 -6.93 20.62 1.18
CA GLY A 185 -7.01 20.79 2.63
C GLY A 185 -5.64 20.85 3.32
N LEU A 186 -4.71 19.96 2.95
CA LEU A 186 -3.34 19.96 3.48
C LEU A 186 -2.54 21.18 3.05
N ARG A 187 -2.80 21.72 1.86
CA ARG A 187 -2.11 22.91 1.32
C ARG A 187 -2.64 24.22 1.92
N THR A 188 -3.83 24.20 2.51
CA THR A 188 -4.44 25.39 3.09
C THR A 188 -3.63 25.89 4.28
N GLY A 189 -3.03 27.08 4.16
CA GLY A 189 -2.16 27.65 5.18
C GLY A 189 -0.68 27.27 5.02
N ALA A 190 -0.28 26.66 3.90
CA ALA A 190 1.12 26.50 3.54
C ALA A 190 1.84 27.88 3.51
N PRO A 191 3.11 27.97 3.96
CA PRO A 191 3.88 29.21 3.90
C PRO A 191 3.88 29.78 2.48
N ARG A 192 3.45 31.03 2.30
CA ARG A 192 3.58 31.67 0.98
C ARG A 192 5.07 31.82 0.66
N PRO A 193 5.53 31.48 -0.56
CA PRO A 193 6.89 31.77 -0.96
C PRO A 193 7.10 33.28 -0.83
N THR A 194 7.98 33.68 0.08
CA THR A 194 8.45 35.06 0.20
C THR A 194 9.20 35.37 -1.09
N THR A 195 8.50 35.94 -2.05
CA THR A 195 9.14 36.61 -3.18
C THR A 195 9.84 37.82 -2.60
N SER A 196 11.16 37.72 -2.38
CA SER A 196 11.99 38.90 -2.23
C SER A 196 11.96 39.63 -3.56
N VAL A 197 11.08 40.62 -3.65
CA VAL A 197 11.19 41.70 -4.63
C VAL A 197 12.33 42.57 -4.11
N ASP A 198 13.55 42.27 -4.55
CA ASP A 198 14.68 43.17 -4.37
C ASP A 198 14.47 44.37 -5.31
N CYS A 199 14.30 45.56 -4.71
CA CYS A 199 14.27 46.87 -5.36
C CYS A 199 15.67 47.29 -5.84
#